data_AF-A0A7K3YJW7-F1
#
_entry.id   AF-A0A7K3YJW7-F1
#
_cell.length_a   1.000
_cell.length_b   1.000
_cell.length_c   1.000
_cell.angle_alpha   90.00
_cell.angle_beta   90.00
_cell.angle_gamma   90.00
#
_symmetry.space_group_name_H-M   'P 1'
#
loop_
_entity.id
_entity.type
_entity.pdbx_description
1 polymer ?
#
loop_
_entity_poly.entity_id
_entity_poly.type
_entity_poly.pdbx_seq_one_letter_code
_entity_poly.pdbx_strand_id
1 'polypeptide(L)'
;MDYRFAGRMGRVPESFLEELFRVSAVPGVISFAGGLPGSAYIDVEGIGEAAHDVFAGEGRTALQYTTTDGYLPLREFIADRYRRRLGLPATAEEIQIVNGSQQSLDLVAKIFLDPGDAVGMERPGYLGAIEAFSLYEPEFHSV
;
A
#
# COMPACT_ATOMS: atom_id res chain seq x y z
N MET A 1 -25.83 9.76 19.03
CA MET A 1 -25.99 8.40 18.49
C MET A 1 -24.88 7.59 19.11
N ASP A 2 -25.18 6.57 19.92
CA ASP A 2 -24.15 5.73 20.54
C ASP A 2 -23.67 4.71 19.51
N TYR A 3 -22.41 4.84 19.09
CA TYR A 3 -21.77 3.91 18.17
C TYR A 3 -21.03 2.84 18.97
N ARG A 4 -21.24 1.57 18.59
CA ARG A 4 -20.51 0.43 19.17
C ARG A 4 -19.41 -0.01 18.20
N PHE A 5 -18.21 0.53 18.39
CA PHE A 5 -17.02 0.14 17.62
C PHE A 5 -16.37 -1.13 18.19
N ALA A 6 -15.52 -1.77 17.39
CA ALA A 6 -14.65 -2.86 17.87
C ALA A 6 -13.67 -2.33 18.92
N GLY A 7 -13.30 -3.15 19.92
CA GLY A 7 -12.45 -2.72 21.04
C GLY A 7 -11.12 -2.09 20.60
N ARG A 8 -10.48 -2.67 19.58
CA ARG A 8 -9.25 -2.15 18.98
C ARG A 8 -9.38 -0.71 18.47
N MET A 9 -10.57 -0.28 18.03
CA MET A 9 -10.79 1.08 17.52
C MET A 9 -10.58 2.15 18.60
N GLY A 10 -10.69 1.79 19.89
CA GLY A 10 -10.38 2.72 20.98
C GLY A 10 -8.87 2.90 21.24
N ARG A 11 -8.01 2.13 20.58
CA ARG A 11 -6.55 2.16 20.74
C ARG A 11 -5.79 2.56 19.48
N VAL A 12 -6.52 2.79 18.38
CA VAL A 12 -5.90 3.21 17.12
C VAL A 12 -5.42 4.65 17.30
N PRO A 13 -4.12 4.92 17.09
CA PRO A 13 -3.63 6.28 17.11
C PRO A 13 -4.24 7.11 15.97
N GLU A 14 -4.31 8.43 16.14
CA GLU A 14 -4.60 9.32 15.02
C GLU A 14 -3.56 9.13 13.92
N SER A 15 -3.98 9.20 12.65
CA SER A 15 -3.05 9.03 11.53
C SER A 15 -2.13 10.24 11.45
N PHE A 16 -0.86 10.02 11.73
CA PHE A 16 0.18 11.03 11.59
C PHE A 16 0.46 11.31 10.11
N LEU A 17 0.32 10.30 9.24
CA LEU A 17 0.42 10.49 7.79
C LEU A 17 -0.65 11.46 7.27
N GLU A 18 -1.88 11.35 7.76
CA GLU A 18 -2.95 12.28 7.38
C GLU A 18 -2.63 13.72 7.82
N GLU A 19 -2.13 13.89 9.05
CA GLU A 19 -1.73 15.21 9.55
C GLU A 19 -0.60 15.82 8.69
N LEU A 20 0.43 15.04 8.37
CA LEU A 20 1.53 15.48 7.50
C LEU A 20 1.05 15.95 6.12
N PHE A 21 0.15 15.19 5.49
CA PHE A 21 -0.39 15.55 4.18
C PHE A 21 -1.36 16.73 4.24
N ARG A 22 -2.07 16.90 5.35
CA ARG A 22 -2.94 18.07 5.55
C ARG A 22 -2.12 19.36 5.58
N VAL A 23 -0.98 19.35 6.28
CA VAL A 23 -0.11 20.53 6.38
C VAL A 23 0.56 20.84 5.04
N SER A 24 0.94 19.83 4.25
CA SER A 24 1.56 20.06 2.94
C SER A 24 0.62 20.71 1.91
N ALA A 25 -0.69 20.62 2.12
CA ALA A 25 -1.70 21.23 1.27
C ALA A 25 -2.03 22.69 1.62
N VAL A 26 -1.47 23.24 2.72
CA VAL A 26 -1.77 24.60 3.16
C VAL A 26 -1.13 25.63 2.21
N PRO A 27 -1.93 26.55 1.61
CA PRO A 27 -1.38 27.57 0.73
C PRO A 27 -0.33 28.44 1.43
N GLY A 28 0.79 28.69 0.75
CA GLY A 28 1.91 29.47 1.28
C GLY A 28 2.90 28.68 2.13
N VAL A 29 2.65 27.40 2.39
CA VAL A 29 3.62 26.51 3.06
C VAL A 29 4.44 25.76 2.03
N ILE A 30 5.77 25.76 2.22
CA ILE A 30 6.68 24.85 1.51
C ILE A 30 6.93 23.67 2.46
N SER A 31 6.32 22.52 2.16
CA SER A 31 6.47 21.32 2.98
C SER A 31 7.61 20.44 2.49
N PHE A 32 8.56 20.16 3.39
CA PHE A 32 9.62 19.15 3.20
C PHE A 32 9.28 17.80 3.86
N ALA A 33 8.09 17.67 4.43
CA ALA A 33 7.70 16.51 5.23
C ALA A 33 7.00 15.42 4.41
N GLY A 34 6.38 15.78 3.29
CA GLY A 34 5.63 14.84 2.45
C GLY A 34 6.54 14.00 1.56
N GLY A 35 6.42 12.66 1.66
CA GLY A 35 7.07 11.70 0.75
C GLY A 35 6.34 11.53 -0.59
N LEU A 36 5.74 12.59 -1.12
CA LEU A 36 4.90 12.53 -2.33
C LEU A 36 5.76 12.76 -3.59
N PRO A 37 5.62 11.94 -4.64
CA PRO A 37 6.30 12.21 -5.91
C PRO A 37 5.77 13.51 -6.52
N GLY A 38 6.67 14.27 -7.16
CA GLY A 38 6.28 15.50 -7.85
C GLY A 38 5.33 15.22 -9.01
N SER A 39 4.17 15.89 -9.02
CA SER A 39 3.12 15.67 -10.03
C SER A 39 3.58 15.95 -11.47
N ALA A 40 4.57 16.83 -11.65
CA ALA A 40 5.17 17.13 -12.95
C ALA A 40 5.86 15.91 -13.61
N TYR A 41 6.16 14.86 -12.85
CA TYR A 41 6.77 13.62 -13.36
C TYR A 41 5.75 12.52 -13.65
N ILE A 42 4.46 12.78 -13.45
CA ILE A 42 3.40 11.82 -13.76
C ILE A 42 3.11 11.90 -15.26
N ASP A 43 3.34 10.79 -15.96
CA ASP A 43 3.09 10.65 -17.39
C ASP A 43 1.58 10.49 -17.68
N VAL A 44 0.85 11.60 -17.63
CA VAL A 44 -0.60 11.62 -17.84
C VAL A 44 -0.98 11.17 -19.26
N GLU A 45 -0.18 11.53 -20.26
CA GLU A 45 -0.41 11.18 -21.65
C GLU A 45 -0.26 9.67 -21.86
N GLY A 46 0.87 9.08 -21.45
CA GLY A 46 1.10 7.65 -21.56
C GLY A 46 0.10 6.80 -20.78
N ILE A 47 -0.33 7.25 -19.59
CA ILE A 47 -1.41 6.59 -18.84
C ILE A 47 -2.74 6.64 -19.62
N GLY A 48 -3.03 7.78 -20.26
CA GLY A 48 -4.22 7.95 -21.08
C GLY A 48 -4.24 7.02 -22.30
N GLU A 49 -3.12 6.93 -23.02
CA GLU A 49 -2.95 6.02 -24.16
C GLU A 49 -3.11 4.56 -23.74
N ALA A 50 -2.43 4.14 -22.67
CA ALA A 50 -2.54 2.77 -22.16
C ALA A 50 -3.98 2.40 -21.75
N ALA A 51 -4.70 3.33 -21.10
CA ALA A 51 -6.09 3.13 -20.73
C ALA A 51 -6.99 3.01 -21.97
N HIS A 52 -6.79 3.86 -22.98
CA HIS A 52 -7.51 3.80 -24.25
C HIS A 52 -7.33 2.44 -24.93
N ASP A 53 -6.09 1.94 -25.01
CA ASP A 53 -5.78 0.67 -25.65
C ASP A 53 -6.45 -0.52 -24.95
N VAL A 54 -6.44 -0.52 -23.61
CA VAL A 54 -7.17 -1.52 -22.82
C VAL A 54 -8.67 -1.45 -23.11
N PHE A 55 -9.27 -0.26 -23.17
CA PHE A 55 -10.69 -0.14 -23.46
C PHE A 55 -11.06 -0.56 -24.89
N ALA A 56 -10.21 -0.27 -25.87
CA ALA A 56 -10.41 -0.65 -27.25
C ALA A 56 -10.30 -2.17 -27.49
N GLY A 57 -9.40 -2.85 -26.77
CA GLY A 57 -9.17 -4.29 -26.91
C GLY A 57 -9.99 -5.16 -25.94
N GLU A 58 -9.83 -4.93 -24.64
CA GLU A 58 -10.30 -5.82 -23.57
C GLU A 58 -11.26 -5.12 -22.60
N GLY A 59 -11.83 -3.96 -22.96
CA GLY A 59 -12.51 -3.06 -22.02
C GLY A 59 -13.62 -3.70 -21.17
N ARG A 60 -14.41 -4.62 -21.75
CA ARG A 60 -15.45 -5.35 -20.99
C ARG A 60 -14.86 -6.28 -19.94
N THR A 61 -13.78 -6.98 -20.27
CA THR A 61 -13.06 -7.88 -19.35
C THR A 61 -12.34 -7.08 -18.28
N ALA A 62 -11.69 -5.97 -18.67
CA ALA A 62 -10.98 -5.08 -17.74
C ALA A 62 -11.91 -4.45 -16.67
N LEU A 63 -13.19 -4.27 -16.99
CA LEU A 63 -14.21 -3.73 -16.08
C LEU A 63 -15.01 -4.82 -15.34
N GLN A 64 -14.73 -6.09 -15.59
CA GLN A 64 -15.38 -7.22 -14.90
C GLN A 64 -14.56 -7.64 -13.68
N TYR A 65 -15.21 -8.30 -12.73
CA TYR A 65 -14.53 -9.02 -11.66
C TYR A 65 -13.47 -9.98 -12.20
N THR A 66 -12.34 -10.04 -11.49
CA THR A 66 -11.20 -10.91 -11.80
C THR A 66 -10.81 -11.74 -10.57
N THR A 67 -9.83 -12.62 -10.73
CA THR A 67 -9.24 -13.39 -9.62
C THR A 67 -8.58 -12.49 -8.59
N THR A 68 -8.60 -12.94 -7.33
CA THR A 68 -8.01 -12.19 -6.20
C THR A 68 -6.53 -11.92 -6.42
N ASP A 69 -5.77 -12.86 -7.00
CA ASP A 69 -4.33 -12.72 -7.25
C ASP A 69 -3.96 -11.50 -8.12
N GLY A 70 -4.91 -11.06 -8.95
CA GLY A 70 -4.72 -10.01 -9.93
C GLY A 70 -4.37 -10.52 -11.33
N TYR A 71 -4.34 -9.57 -12.27
CA TYR A 71 -4.16 -9.84 -13.71
C TYR A 71 -2.86 -10.60 -13.99
N LEU A 72 -2.98 -11.83 -14.50
CA LEU A 72 -1.84 -12.74 -14.69
C LEU A 72 -0.71 -12.13 -15.55
N PRO A 73 -0.97 -11.50 -16.71
CA PRO A 73 0.10 -10.90 -17.51
C PRO A 73 0.89 -9.82 -16.76
N LEU A 74 0.25 -9.07 -15.84
CA LEU A 74 0.96 -8.12 -14.98
C LEU A 74 1.88 -8.83 -13.99
N ARG A 75 1.42 -9.94 -13.39
CA ARG A 75 2.22 -10.74 -12.45
C ARG A 75 3.43 -11.36 -13.15
N GLU A 76 3.26 -11.93 -14.34
CA GLU A 76 4.35 -12.47 -15.16
C GLU A 76 5.38 -11.38 -15.53
N PHE A 77 4.90 -10.19 -15.91
CA PHE A 77 5.75 -9.04 -16.18
C PHE A 77 6.60 -8.63 -14.96
N ILE A 78 5.99 -8.59 -13.77
CA ILE A 78 6.70 -8.26 -12.52
C ILE A 78 7.74 -9.33 -12.18
N ALA A 79 7.39 -10.62 -12.28
CA ALA A 79 8.30 -11.74 -12.05
C ALA A 79 9.54 -11.65 -12.96
N ASP A 80 9.33 -11.48 -14.26
CA ASP A 80 10.41 -11.31 -15.23
C ASP A 80 11.24 -10.05 -14.96
N ARG A 81 10.62 -8.93 -14.56
CA ARG A 81 11.33 -7.72 -14.18
C ARG A 81 12.29 -7.96 -13.00
N TYR A 82 11.84 -8.64 -11.94
CA TYR A 82 12.68 -8.95 -10.79
C TYR A 82 13.81 -9.91 -11.15
N ARG A 83 13.52 -10.92 -11.96
CA ARG A 83 14.55 -11.83 -12.49
C ARG A 83 15.62 -11.07 -13.27
N ARG A 84 15.22 -10.20 -14.22
CA ARG A 84 16.17 -9.46 -15.06
C ARG A 84 16.97 -8.40 -14.30
N ARG A 85 16.37 -7.71 -13.34
CA ARG A 85 17.01 -6.59 -12.63
C ARG A 85 17.79 -7.02 -11.39
N LEU A 86 17.30 -8.01 -10.66
CA LEU A 86 17.82 -8.40 -9.34
C LEU A 86 18.29 -9.86 -9.29
N GLY A 87 18.08 -10.66 -10.35
CA GLY A 87 18.40 -12.08 -10.35
C GLY A 87 17.49 -12.93 -9.45
N LEU A 88 16.38 -12.37 -8.98
CA LEU A 88 15.43 -13.07 -8.12
C LEU A 88 14.58 -14.05 -8.94
N PRO A 89 14.55 -15.36 -8.62
CA PRO A 89 13.83 -16.36 -9.37
C PRO A 89 12.33 -16.39 -9.02
N ALA A 90 11.69 -15.23 -8.90
CA ALA A 90 10.28 -15.12 -8.55
C ALA A 90 9.38 -15.66 -9.68
N THR A 91 8.28 -16.32 -9.31
CA THR A 91 7.24 -16.76 -10.26
C THR A 91 5.96 -15.93 -10.11
N ALA A 92 5.05 -16.03 -11.08
CA ALA A 92 3.79 -15.28 -11.04
C ALA A 92 2.85 -15.76 -9.93
N GLU A 93 3.00 -17.02 -9.50
CA GLU A 93 2.27 -17.64 -8.39
C GLU A 93 2.70 -17.08 -7.02
N GLU A 94 3.91 -16.52 -6.92
CA GLU A 94 4.44 -15.89 -5.70
C GLU A 94 4.10 -14.39 -5.62
N ILE A 95 3.37 -13.85 -6.61
CA ILE A 95 3.04 -12.43 -6.71
C ILE A 95 1.54 -12.24 -6.53
N GLN A 96 1.19 -11.38 -5.57
CA GLN A 96 -0.17 -10.92 -5.31
C GLN A 96 -0.27 -9.43 -5.63
N ILE A 97 -1.23 -9.04 -6.47
CA ILE A 97 -1.52 -7.62 -6.71
C ILE A 97 -2.36 -7.08 -5.55
N VAL A 98 -1.97 -5.92 -5.03
CA VAL A 98 -2.65 -5.21 -3.94
C VAL A 98 -2.81 -3.73 -4.27
N ASN A 99 -3.69 -3.06 -3.54
CA ASN A 99 -3.93 -1.62 -3.58
C ASN A 99 -2.85 -0.85 -2.80
N GLY A 100 -1.60 -0.99 -3.26
CA GLY A 100 -0.42 -0.36 -2.66
C GLY A 100 0.12 -1.09 -1.42
N SER A 101 1.35 -0.75 -1.05
CA SER A 101 2.09 -1.41 0.04
C SER A 101 1.40 -1.29 1.41
N GLN A 102 0.58 -0.26 1.62
CA GLN A 102 -0.18 -0.10 2.85
C GLN A 102 -1.19 -1.24 3.05
N GLN A 103 -1.83 -1.71 1.97
CA GLN A 103 -2.71 -2.88 2.05
C GLN A 103 -1.90 -4.16 2.36
N SER A 104 -0.70 -4.30 1.80
CA SER A 104 0.17 -5.44 2.15
C SER A 104 0.49 -5.48 3.63
N LEU A 105 0.80 -4.33 4.25
CA LEU A 105 1.10 -4.23 5.67
C LEU A 105 -0.13 -4.63 6.52
N ASP A 106 -1.31 -4.11 6.20
CA ASP A 106 -2.55 -4.50 6.89
C ASP A 106 -2.83 -6.01 6.76
N LEU A 107 -2.70 -6.58 5.56
CA LEU A 107 -2.93 -8.01 5.33
C LEU A 107 -1.94 -8.89 6.11
N VAL A 108 -0.65 -8.51 6.13
CA VAL A 108 0.37 -9.22 6.91
C VAL A 108 0.03 -9.17 8.39
N ALA A 109 -0.29 -7.99 8.92
CA ALA A 109 -0.68 -7.84 10.32
C ALA A 109 -1.91 -8.68 10.67
N LYS A 110 -2.92 -8.68 9.79
CA LYS A 110 -4.15 -9.46 9.94
C LYS A 110 -3.93 -10.97 9.99
N ILE A 111 -2.93 -11.46 9.27
CA ILE A 111 -2.63 -12.89 9.17
C ILE A 111 -1.79 -13.34 10.37
N PHE A 112 -0.88 -12.49 10.86
CA PHE A 112 0.19 -12.91 11.76
C PHE A 112 0.17 -12.32 13.16
N LEU A 113 -0.60 -11.25 13.43
CA LEU A 113 -0.57 -10.57 14.72
C LEU A 113 -1.86 -10.79 15.51
N ASP A 114 -1.70 -11.32 16.71
CA ASP A 114 -2.68 -11.25 17.79
C ASP A 114 -2.33 -10.11 18.78
N PRO A 115 -3.30 -9.61 19.56
CA PRO A 115 -3.04 -8.61 20.59
C PRO A 115 -1.96 -9.06 21.59
N GLY A 116 -0.94 -8.23 21.77
CA GLY A 116 0.21 -8.49 22.64
C GLY A 116 1.39 -9.20 21.99
N ASP A 117 1.31 -9.58 20.70
CA ASP A 117 2.45 -10.15 19.99
C ASP A 117 3.59 -9.14 19.82
N ALA A 118 4.83 -9.64 19.86
CA ALA A 118 6.03 -8.82 19.72
C ALA A 118 6.36 -8.52 18.25
N VAL A 119 6.53 -7.24 17.91
CA VAL A 119 6.95 -6.78 16.58
C VAL A 119 8.28 -6.02 16.68
N GLY A 120 9.32 -6.55 16.04
CA GLY A 120 10.61 -5.85 15.88
C GLY A 120 10.53 -4.79 14.78
N MET A 121 11.01 -3.57 15.05
CA MET A 121 11.04 -2.47 14.07
C MET A 121 12.23 -1.54 14.27
N GLU A 122 12.78 -0.99 13.19
CA GLU A 122 13.89 -0.03 13.28
C GLU A 122 13.49 1.27 14.02
N ARG A 123 14.50 2.00 14.52
CA ARG A 123 14.33 3.36 15.08
C ARG A 123 15.22 4.37 14.34
N PRO A 124 14.65 5.29 13.52
CA PRO A 124 13.21 5.50 13.26
C PRO A 124 12.61 4.45 12.31
N GLY A 125 11.34 4.10 12.54
CA GLY A 125 10.58 3.14 11.72
C GLY A 125 9.64 3.83 10.72
N TYR A 126 9.12 3.05 9.76
CA TYR A 126 8.16 3.56 8.78
C TYR A 126 6.77 3.76 9.41
N LEU A 127 6.28 4.99 9.39
CA LEU A 127 5.02 5.40 10.01
C LEU A 127 3.81 4.60 9.52
N GLY A 128 3.72 4.31 8.22
CA GLY A 128 2.63 3.51 7.68
C GLY A 128 2.59 2.08 8.22
N ALA A 129 3.75 1.48 8.53
CA ALA A 129 3.80 0.16 9.18
C ALA A 129 3.36 0.23 10.64
N ILE A 130 3.79 1.25 11.38
CA ILE A 130 3.34 1.48 12.76
C ILE A 130 1.82 1.62 12.79
N GLU A 131 1.24 2.47 11.94
CA GLU A 131 -0.21 2.68 11.87
C GLU A 131 -0.97 1.39 11.49
N ALA A 132 -0.50 0.65 10.47
CA ALA A 132 -1.14 -0.59 10.05
C ALA A 132 -1.10 -1.66 11.14
N PHE A 133 0.04 -1.82 11.81
CA PHE A 133 0.25 -2.89 12.78
C PHE A 133 -0.43 -2.55 14.12
N SER A 134 -0.46 -1.27 14.53
CA SER A 134 -1.15 -0.83 15.76
C SER A 134 -2.63 -1.22 15.82
N LEU A 135 -3.30 -1.40 14.67
CA LEU A 135 -4.69 -1.89 14.61
C LEU A 135 -4.86 -3.29 15.22
N TYR A 136 -3.80 -4.08 15.24
CA TYR A 136 -3.78 -5.45 15.74
C TYR A 136 -3.19 -5.55 17.16
N GLU A 137 -2.96 -4.40 17.80
CA GLU A 137 -2.53 -4.26 19.20
C GLU A 137 -1.24 -5.03 19.57
N PRO A 138 -0.17 -5.05 18.73
CA PRO A 138 1.09 -5.67 19.09
C PRO A 138 1.89 -4.81 20.08
N GLU A 139 2.93 -5.41 20.67
CA GLU A 139 3.98 -4.71 21.39
C GLU A 139 5.18 -4.46 20.47
N PHE A 140 5.48 -3.18 20.19
CA PHE A 140 6.63 -2.81 19.36
C PHE A 140 7.93 -2.81 20.17
N HIS A 141 8.94 -3.51 19.65
CA HIS A 141 10.29 -3.51 20.17
C HIS A 141 11.24 -2.91 19.13
N SER A 142 11.98 -1.88 19.52
CA SER A 142 12.98 -1.30 18.61
C SER A 142 14.19 -2.21 18.47
N VAL A 143 14.62 -2.44 17.23
CA VAL A 143 15.85 -3.18 16.88
C VAL A 143 16.88 -2.28 16.18
#